data_AF-A0AAN8W0C3-F1
#
_entry.id   AF-A0AAN8W0C3-F1
#
_cell.length_a   1.000
_cell.length_b   1.000
_cell.length_c   1.000
_cell.angle_alpha   90.00
_cell.angle_beta   90.00
_cell.angle_gamma   90.00
#
_symmetry.space_group_name_H-M   'P 1'
#
loop_
_entity.id
_entity.type
_entity.pdbx_description
1 polymer ?
#
loop_
_entity_poly.entity_id
_entity_poly.type
_entity_poly.pdbx_seq_one_letter_code
_entity_poly.pdbx_strand_id
1 'polypeptide(L)'
;MTKSVIWLAVILTIATAVESIDDKCGACNAVAEELELGLSNEKPRNHLDMRHRLDSKGQRKGKVIDYRVSELRVVELLDGLCEKMQDYTFEKMDSTQREWVKVEDWDNLTINRQEAKAYSKDISSYCGRLLEETEDQLGDLIKKGSVKPGGVSKVLCEDLSKHCSQA
;
A
#
# COMPACT_ATOMS: atom_id res chain seq x y z
N MET A 1 12.65 -51.97 39.06
CA MET A 1 11.40 -51.45 38.49
C MET A 1 11.54 -49.94 38.37
N THR A 2 11.36 -49.46 37.16
CA THR A 2 11.67 -48.13 36.63
C THR A 2 10.83 -47.03 37.28
N LYS A 3 11.42 -45.87 37.55
CA LYS A 3 10.66 -44.62 37.76
C LYS A 3 11.12 -43.60 36.73
N SER A 4 10.19 -43.30 35.84
CA SER A 4 10.32 -42.45 34.67
C SER A 4 10.90 -41.08 35.01
N VAL A 5 11.84 -40.68 34.17
CA VAL A 5 12.28 -39.31 34.00
C VAL A 5 11.11 -38.53 33.36
N ILE A 6 10.55 -37.56 34.06
CA ILE A 6 9.56 -36.63 33.50
C ILE A 6 10.34 -35.44 32.95
N TRP A 7 10.55 -35.41 31.63
CA TRP A 7 11.02 -34.23 30.90
C TRP A 7 9.83 -33.27 30.75
N LEU A 8 9.83 -32.18 31.52
CA LEU A 8 8.93 -31.05 31.29
C LEU A 8 9.50 -30.20 30.14
N ALA A 9 8.94 -30.37 28.95
CA ALA A 9 9.20 -29.48 27.82
C ALA A 9 8.54 -28.12 28.10
N VAL A 10 9.34 -27.12 28.43
CA VAL A 10 8.90 -25.72 28.51
C VAL A 10 8.74 -25.20 27.09
N ILE A 11 7.51 -25.11 26.61
CA ILE A 11 7.20 -24.44 25.34
C ILE A 11 7.24 -22.94 25.62
N LEU A 12 8.34 -22.29 25.21
CA LEU A 12 8.48 -20.84 25.21
C LEU A 12 7.62 -20.28 24.07
N THR A 13 6.42 -19.79 24.38
CA THR A 13 5.61 -19.01 23.45
C THR A 13 6.29 -17.67 23.24
N ILE A 14 7.08 -17.56 22.17
CA ILE A 14 7.56 -16.26 21.68
C ILE A 14 6.32 -15.55 21.12
N ALA A 15 5.73 -14.67 21.93
CA ALA A 15 4.81 -13.67 21.42
C ALA A 15 5.66 -12.72 20.55
N THR A 16 5.68 -12.94 19.24
CA THR A 16 6.13 -11.92 18.31
C THR A 16 5.18 -10.75 18.49
N ALA A 17 5.62 -9.71 19.19
CA ALA A 17 4.97 -8.42 19.13
C ALA A 17 4.86 -8.08 17.64
N VAL A 18 3.64 -8.09 17.11
CA VAL A 18 3.37 -7.56 15.78
C VAL A 18 3.94 -6.15 15.81
N GLU A 19 4.96 -5.87 14.99
CA GLU A 19 5.50 -4.51 14.83
C GLU A 19 4.35 -3.63 14.33
N SER A 20 3.68 -3.00 15.29
CA SER A 20 2.69 -1.98 15.05
C SER A 20 3.45 -0.75 14.67
N ILE A 21 3.30 -0.32 13.42
CA ILE A 21 3.82 0.96 12.97
C ILE A 21 3.26 2.08 13.85
N ASP A 22 4.10 3.06 14.15
CA ASP A 22 3.67 4.29 14.82
C ASP A 22 2.68 5.06 13.94
N ASP A 23 1.63 5.60 14.56
CA ASP A 23 0.55 6.32 13.88
C ASP A 23 0.04 5.61 12.60
N LYS A 24 -0.66 4.49 12.79
CA LYS A 24 -1.24 3.71 11.68
C LYS A 24 -2.12 4.53 10.73
N CYS A 25 -2.87 5.50 11.26
CA CYS A 25 -3.74 6.32 10.42
C CYS A 25 -2.90 7.28 9.56
N GLY A 26 -1.91 7.97 10.15
CA GLY A 26 -0.97 8.79 9.39
C GLY A 26 -0.18 8.00 8.35
N ALA A 27 0.31 6.81 8.71
CA ALA A 27 1.01 5.93 7.77
C ALA A 27 0.10 5.51 6.60
N CYS A 28 -1.17 5.16 6.88
CA CYS A 28 -2.14 4.86 5.84
C CYS A 28 -2.38 6.06 4.92
N ASN A 29 -2.54 7.26 5.50
CA ASN A 29 -2.78 8.48 4.74
C ASN A 29 -1.60 8.84 3.84
N ALA A 30 -0.36 8.59 4.27
CA ALA A 30 0.82 8.74 3.43
C ALA A 30 0.80 7.77 2.22
N VAL A 31 0.42 6.50 2.42
CA VAL A 31 0.23 5.54 1.31
C VAL A 31 -0.88 6.02 0.37
N ALA A 32 -2.00 6.48 0.94
CA ALA A 32 -3.14 6.99 0.20
C ALA A 32 -2.77 8.21 -0.64
N GLU A 33 -1.94 9.12 -0.12
CA GLU A 33 -1.43 10.29 -0.83
C GLU A 33 -0.59 9.91 -2.05
N GLU A 34 0.29 8.92 -1.94
CA GLU A 34 1.08 8.45 -3.10
C GLU A 34 0.21 7.81 -4.19
N LEU A 35 -0.82 7.04 -3.79
CA LEU A 35 -1.78 6.46 -4.72
C LEU A 35 -2.66 7.53 -5.38
N GLU A 36 -3.05 8.55 -4.61
CA GLU A 36 -3.78 9.73 -5.04
C GLU A 36 -3.00 10.55 -6.08
N LEU A 37 -1.69 10.74 -5.85
CA LEU A 37 -0.76 11.30 -6.84
C LEU A 37 -0.67 10.42 -8.09
N GLY A 38 -0.64 9.10 -7.94
CA GLY A 38 -0.67 8.15 -9.06
C GLY A 38 -1.92 8.30 -9.95
N LEU A 39 -3.10 8.38 -9.33
CA LEU A 39 -4.38 8.61 -10.01
C LEU A 39 -4.45 9.97 -10.70
N SER A 40 -3.94 11.01 -10.04
CA SER A 40 -3.97 12.39 -10.57
C SER A 40 -3.02 12.58 -11.75
N ASN A 41 -1.89 11.85 -11.76
CA ASN A 41 -0.89 11.91 -12.83
C ASN A 41 -1.08 10.84 -13.91
N GLU A 42 -2.17 10.06 -13.83
CA GLU A 42 -2.51 9.01 -14.80
C GLU A 42 -2.65 9.61 -16.21
N LYS A 43 -1.80 9.16 -17.14
CA LYS A 43 -1.87 9.61 -18.54
C LYS A 43 -3.02 8.90 -19.25
N PRO A 44 -3.80 9.60 -20.11
CA PRO A 44 -4.81 8.95 -20.93
C PRO A 44 -4.22 7.79 -21.74
N ARG A 45 -4.88 6.63 -21.68
CA ARG A 45 -4.50 5.43 -22.43
C ARG A 45 -5.61 5.02 -23.39
N ASN A 46 -5.22 4.32 -24.45
CA ASN A 46 -6.16 3.67 -25.36
C ASN A 46 -6.74 2.40 -24.73
N HIS A 47 -7.83 1.91 -25.32
CA HIS A 47 -8.38 0.60 -24.96
C HIS A 47 -7.35 -0.51 -25.15
N LEU A 48 -7.41 -1.54 -24.31
CA LEU A 48 -6.63 -2.77 -24.47
C LEU A 48 -7.27 -3.62 -25.57
N ASP A 49 -6.56 -3.79 -26.68
CA ASP A 49 -7.01 -4.64 -27.79
C ASP A 49 -6.50 -6.07 -27.61
N MET A 50 -7.36 -6.95 -27.08
CA MET A 50 -7.07 -8.36 -26.89
C MET A 50 -7.47 -9.22 -28.11
N ARG A 51 -7.72 -8.59 -29.28
CA ARG A 51 -8.11 -9.29 -30.51
C ARG A 51 -6.89 -9.78 -31.28
N HIS A 52 -6.27 -10.85 -30.79
CA HIS A 52 -5.07 -11.42 -31.40
C HIS A 52 -5.36 -12.38 -32.56
N ARG A 53 -6.62 -12.82 -32.76
CA ARG A 53 -6.99 -13.78 -33.81
C ARG A 53 -7.73 -13.10 -34.95
N LEU A 54 -7.49 -13.56 -36.18
CA LEU A 54 -8.27 -13.18 -37.36
C LEU A 54 -9.29 -14.28 -37.70
N ASP A 55 -10.45 -13.89 -38.18
CA ASP A 55 -11.42 -14.84 -38.76
C ASP A 55 -11.18 -15.08 -40.26
N SER A 56 -11.99 -15.95 -40.86
CA SER A 56 -11.90 -16.30 -42.28
C SER A 56 -12.17 -15.13 -43.24
N LYS A 57 -12.68 -13.99 -42.73
CA LYS A 57 -12.91 -12.75 -43.49
C LYS A 57 -11.82 -11.70 -43.23
N GLY A 58 -10.76 -12.06 -42.50
CA GLY A 58 -9.67 -11.15 -42.12
C GLY A 58 -10.05 -10.14 -41.03
N GLN A 59 -11.16 -10.35 -40.31
CA GLN A 59 -11.56 -9.47 -39.21
C GLN A 59 -10.97 -9.92 -37.88
N ARG A 60 -10.53 -8.97 -37.05
CA ARG A 60 -9.98 -9.25 -35.72
C ARG A 60 -11.08 -9.70 -34.75
N LYS A 61 -10.90 -10.86 -34.13
CA LYS A 61 -11.78 -11.45 -33.11
C LYS A 61 -11.13 -11.42 -31.73
N GLY A 62 -11.94 -11.08 -30.72
CA GLY A 62 -11.53 -11.01 -29.31
C GLY A 62 -12.24 -9.88 -28.56
N LYS A 63 -11.72 -9.55 -27.37
CA LYS A 63 -12.27 -8.51 -26.50
C LYS A 63 -11.48 -7.20 -26.65
N VAL A 64 -12.19 -6.08 -26.63
CA VAL A 64 -11.59 -4.75 -26.44
C VAL A 64 -12.03 -4.28 -25.06
N ILE A 65 -11.08 -3.89 -24.21
CA ILE A 65 -11.33 -3.51 -22.81
C ILE A 65 -10.94 -2.04 -22.65
N ASP A 66 -11.83 -1.23 -22.08
CA ASP A 66 -11.46 0.12 -21.67
C ASP A 66 -10.39 0.05 -20.58
N TYR A 67 -9.30 0.81 -20.74
CA TYR A 67 -8.21 0.85 -19.77
C TYR A 67 -8.70 1.17 -18.35
N ARG A 68 -9.69 2.06 -18.22
CA ARG A 68 -10.22 2.52 -16.92
C ARG A 68 -10.79 1.40 -16.05
N VAL A 69 -11.30 0.34 -16.70
CA VAL A 69 -11.91 -0.83 -16.04
C VAL A 69 -11.01 -2.06 -16.11
N SER A 70 -9.76 -1.90 -16.54
CA SER A 70 -8.83 -3.02 -16.73
C SER A 70 -8.04 -3.33 -15.47
N GLU A 71 -7.70 -4.61 -15.27
CA GLU A 71 -6.75 -5.03 -14.22
C GLU A 71 -5.38 -4.38 -14.42
N LEU A 72 -4.99 -4.14 -15.67
CA LEU A 72 -3.70 -3.51 -15.98
C LEU A 72 -3.57 -2.13 -15.33
N ARG A 73 -4.65 -1.33 -15.30
CA ARG A 73 -4.65 -0.03 -14.63
C ARG A 73 -4.41 -0.16 -13.12
N VAL A 74 -4.98 -1.19 -12.48
CA VAL A 74 -4.76 -1.46 -11.06
C VAL A 74 -3.29 -1.80 -10.82
N VAL A 75 -2.74 -2.73 -11.61
CA VAL A 75 -1.33 -3.12 -11.52
C VAL A 75 -0.42 -1.91 -11.73
N GLU A 76 -0.64 -1.09 -12.76
CA GLU A 76 0.18 0.10 -13.03
C GLU A 76 0.08 1.18 -11.92
N LEU A 77 -1.02 1.25 -11.18
CA LEU A 77 -1.17 2.20 -10.06
C LEU A 77 -0.51 1.71 -8.77
N LEU A 78 -0.53 0.40 -8.52
CA LEU A 78 0.02 -0.21 -7.30
C LEU A 78 1.50 -0.60 -7.44
N ASP A 79 1.98 -0.80 -8.67
CA ASP A 79 3.38 -1.06 -8.95
C ASP A 79 4.27 0.10 -8.49
N GLY A 80 5.34 -0.20 -7.75
CA GLY A 80 6.23 0.83 -7.23
C GLY A 80 5.68 1.62 -6.02
N LEU A 81 4.42 1.41 -5.60
CA LEU A 81 3.78 2.24 -4.58
C LEU A 81 4.49 2.14 -3.23
N CYS A 82 4.77 0.91 -2.78
CA CYS A 82 5.43 0.69 -1.49
C CYS A 82 6.93 0.99 -1.52
N GLU A 83 7.58 0.97 -2.68
CA GLU A 83 8.96 1.46 -2.83
C GLU A 83 9.05 2.97 -2.59
N LYS A 84 8.09 3.77 -3.08
CA LYS A 84 8.04 5.22 -2.84
C LYS A 84 7.91 5.56 -1.35
N MET A 85 7.37 4.66 -0.54
CA MET A 85 7.29 4.87 0.91
C MET A 85 8.65 4.87 1.59
N GLN A 86 9.71 4.42 0.92
CA GLN A 86 11.08 4.60 1.40
C GLN A 86 11.53 6.08 1.38
N ASP A 87 10.81 6.95 0.68
CA ASP A 87 11.05 8.40 0.69
C ASP A 87 10.35 9.10 1.87
N TYR A 88 9.70 8.36 2.78
CA TYR A 88 9.01 8.91 3.94
C TYR A 88 9.75 8.63 5.24
N THR A 89 9.54 9.47 6.24
CA THR A 89 10.06 9.26 7.59
C THR A 89 9.10 9.82 8.64
N PHE A 90 9.32 9.50 9.92
CA PHE A 90 8.44 9.92 11.02
C PHE A 90 9.12 11.01 11.85
N GLU A 91 8.83 12.27 11.54
CA GLU A 91 9.45 13.44 12.16
C GLU A 91 8.56 14.11 13.20
N LYS A 92 9.20 14.76 14.18
CA LYS A 92 8.52 15.65 15.13
C LYS A 92 8.35 17.02 14.49
N MET A 93 7.12 17.43 14.22
CA MET A 93 6.84 18.82 13.86
C MET A 93 6.94 19.76 15.07
N ASP A 94 6.54 19.27 16.26
CA ASP A 94 6.53 20.04 17.52
C ASP A 94 6.87 19.16 18.74
N SER A 95 6.87 19.73 19.95
CA SER A 95 7.18 19.02 21.21
C SER A 95 6.26 17.83 21.51
N THR A 96 5.09 17.75 20.87
CA THR A 96 4.05 16.73 21.13
C THR A 96 3.52 16.00 19.90
N GLN A 97 3.78 16.50 18.68
CA GLN A 97 3.19 15.93 17.46
C GLN A 97 4.28 15.39 16.53
N ARG A 98 4.10 14.13 16.12
CA ARG A 98 4.89 13.45 15.09
C ARG A 98 4.00 13.12 13.91
N GLU A 99 4.53 13.21 12.71
CA GLU A 99 3.80 12.93 11.48
C GLU A 99 4.71 12.25 10.46
N TRP A 100 4.11 11.50 9.55
CA TRP A 100 4.78 10.90 8.41
C TRP A 100 4.99 11.97 7.34
N VAL A 101 6.24 12.28 7.04
CA VAL A 101 6.63 13.32 6.08
C VAL A 101 7.47 12.74 4.96
N LYS A 102 7.26 13.25 3.75
CA LYS A 102 8.10 12.89 2.60
C LYS A 102 9.41 13.68 2.66
N VAL A 103 10.52 12.97 2.57
CA VAL A 103 11.88 13.51 2.63
C VAL A 103 12.31 13.96 1.24
N GLU A 104 12.53 15.26 1.08
CA GLU A 104 13.15 15.81 -0.14
C GLU A 104 14.69 15.74 -0.08
N ASP A 105 15.28 15.94 1.10
CA ASP A 105 16.72 15.93 1.32
C ASP A 105 17.09 15.15 2.60
N TRP A 106 17.72 14.00 2.43
CA TRP A 106 18.16 13.11 3.51
C TRP A 106 19.31 13.66 4.36
N ASP A 107 19.97 14.72 3.92
CA ASP A 107 21.05 15.36 4.67
C ASP A 107 20.55 16.53 5.54
N ASN A 108 19.30 16.97 5.36
CA ASN A 108 18.67 18.06 6.11
C ASN A 108 17.48 17.59 6.97
N LEU A 109 17.68 16.51 7.72
CA LEU A 109 16.67 15.96 8.61
C LEU A 109 16.84 16.47 10.04
N THR A 110 15.72 16.61 10.75
CA THR A 110 15.73 16.98 12.18
C THR A 110 16.13 15.82 13.08
N ILE A 111 15.91 14.59 12.60
CA ILE A 111 16.21 13.33 13.29
C ILE A 111 17.50 12.68 12.75
N ASN A 112 18.00 11.70 13.49
CA ASN A 112 19.18 10.94 13.08
C ASN A 112 18.89 10.16 11.77
N ARG A 113 19.83 10.17 10.82
CA ARG A 113 19.65 9.52 9.51
C ARG A 113 19.39 8.02 9.59
N GLN A 114 19.98 7.30 10.54
CA GLN A 114 19.76 5.87 10.72
C GLN A 114 18.36 5.61 11.27
N GLU A 115 17.89 6.43 12.21
CA GLU A 115 16.52 6.40 12.72
C GLU A 115 15.51 6.73 11.61
N ALA A 116 15.78 7.77 10.82
CA ALA A 116 14.94 8.15 9.70
C ALA A 116 14.75 7.01 8.69
N LYS A 117 15.85 6.34 8.32
CA LYS A 117 15.85 5.17 7.42
C LYS A 117 15.14 3.96 8.02
N ALA A 118 15.16 3.79 9.34
CA ALA A 118 14.40 2.73 9.99
C ALA A 118 12.89 3.00 9.79
N TYR A 119 12.43 4.22 10.06
CA TYR A 119 11.03 4.61 9.81
C TYR A 119 10.61 4.43 8.34
N SER A 120 11.46 4.78 7.39
CA SER A 120 11.20 4.56 5.95
C SER A 120 10.98 3.10 5.60
N LYS A 121 11.79 2.21 6.18
CA LYS A 121 11.64 0.77 6.00
C LYS A 121 10.35 0.27 6.65
N ASP A 122 10.01 0.81 7.81
CA ASP A 122 8.82 0.42 8.56
C ASP A 122 7.53 0.80 7.81
N ILE A 123 7.45 2.01 7.26
CA ILE A 123 6.29 2.43 6.45
C ILE A 123 6.20 1.68 5.11
N SER A 124 7.34 1.37 4.48
CA SER A 124 7.37 0.54 3.26
C SER A 124 6.86 -0.89 3.55
N SER A 125 7.29 -1.49 4.67
CA SER A 125 6.80 -2.79 5.14
C SER A 125 5.31 -2.75 5.52
N TYR A 126 4.86 -1.67 6.15
CA TYR A 126 3.45 -1.43 6.43
C TYR A 126 2.61 -1.33 5.16
N CYS A 127 3.08 -0.59 4.14
CA CYS A 127 2.41 -0.50 2.85
C CYS A 127 2.23 -1.89 2.22
N GLY A 128 3.27 -2.74 2.26
CA GLY A 128 3.18 -4.11 1.77
C GLY A 128 2.04 -4.88 2.44
N ARG A 129 1.99 -4.88 3.78
CA ARG A 129 0.91 -5.52 4.55
C ARG A 129 -0.47 -4.92 4.23
N LEU A 130 -0.55 -3.60 4.11
CA LEU A 130 -1.80 -2.90 3.77
C LEU A 130 -2.33 -3.35 2.41
N LEU A 131 -1.47 -3.46 1.40
CA LEU A 131 -1.86 -3.91 0.06
C LEU A 131 -2.17 -5.41 0.04
N GLU A 132 -1.41 -6.24 0.74
CA GLU A 132 -1.71 -7.68 0.89
C GLU A 132 -3.14 -7.91 1.40
N GLU A 133 -3.62 -7.07 2.32
CA GLU A 133 -4.97 -7.18 2.87
C GLU A 133 -6.06 -6.55 1.99
N THR A 134 -5.74 -5.51 1.21
CA THR A 134 -6.75 -4.65 0.57
C THR A 134 -6.75 -4.66 -0.95
N GLU A 135 -5.72 -5.17 -1.62
CA GLU A 135 -5.49 -5.07 -3.08
C GLU A 135 -6.71 -5.52 -3.90
N ASP A 136 -7.29 -6.68 -3.57
CA ASP A 136 -8.41 -7.23 -4.31
C ASP A 136 -9.63 -6.28 -4.30
N GLN A 137 -10.01 -5.80 -3.11
CA GLN A 137 -11.16 -4.92 -2.93
C GLN A 137 -10.89 -3.52 -3.48
N LEU A 138 -9.68 -3.00 -3.25
CA LEU A 138 -9.24 -1.71 -3.78
C LEU A 138 -9.23 -1.72 -5.31
N GLY A 139 -8.67 -2.76 -5.93
CA GLY A 139 -8.63 -2.96 -7.38
C GLY A 139 -10.04 -2.97 -7.99
N ASP A 140 -10.97 -3.69 -7.36
CA ASP A 140 -12.37 -3.69 -7.77
C ASP A 140 -13.03 -2.30 -7.71
N LEU A 141 -12.74 -1.52 -6.67
CA LEU A 141 -13.25 -0.16 -6.54
C LEU A 141 -12.62 0.81 -7.55
N ILE A 142 -11.33 0.65 -7.86
CA ILE A 142 -10.63 1.40 -8.92
C ILE A 142 -11.27 1.11 -10.29
N LYS A 143 -11.50 -0.16 -10.62
CA LYS A 143 -12.14 -0.57 -11.88
C LYS A 143 -13.57 -0.07 -12.01
N LYS A 144 -14.31 0.03 -10.89
CA LYS A 144 -15.66 0.61 -10.84
C LYS A 144 -15.67 2.15 -10.90
N GLY A 145 -14.51 2.80 -10.78
CA GLY A 145 -14.39 4.25 -10.72
C GLY A 145 -14.89 4.86 -9.41
N SER A 146 -14.97 4.06 -8.35
CA SER A 146 -15.36 4.47 -7.00
C SER A 146 -14.21 5.14 -6.25
N VAL A 147 -12.97 4.86 -6.63
CA VAL A 147 -11.77 5.55 -6.14
C VAL A 147 -11.44 6.68 -7.11
N LYS A 148 -11.53 7.91 -6.63
CA LYS A 148 -11.23 9.13 -7.40
C LYS A 148 -10.25 9.99 -6.62
N PRO A 149 -9.55 10.89 -7.32
CA PRO A 149 -8.79 11.90 -6.64
C PRO A 149 -9.63 12.67 -5.58
N GLY A 150 -9.08 12.82 -4.38
CA GLY A 150 -9.67 13.39 -3.17
C GLY A 150 -10.41 12.39 -2.29
N GLY A 151 -10.50 11.11 -2.70
CA GLY A 151 -11.27 10.07 -2.00
C GLY A 151 -10.47 8.84 -1.60
N VAL A 152 -9.18 8.76 -1.95
CA VAL A 152 -8.37 7.55 -1.71
C VAL A 152 -8.23 7.25 -0.22
N SER A 153 -7.91 8.26 0.61
CA SER A 153 -7.74 8.08 2.06
C SER A 153 -9.01 7.52 2.70
N LYS A 154 -10.19 8.06 2.39
CA LYS A 154 -11.46 7.53 2.89
C LYS A 154 -11.65 6.06 2.53
N VAL A 155 -11.49 5.71 1.26
CA VAL A 155 -11.70 4.33 0.80
C VAL A 155 -10.66 3.38 1.41
N LEU A 156 -9.37 3.72 1.32
CA LEU A 156 -8.29 2.83 1.74
C LEU A 156 -8.16 2.76 3.27
N CYS A 157 -8.20 3.91 3.95
CA CYS A 157 -7.84 4.03 5.36
C CYS A 157 -9.03 3.93 6.32
N GLU A 158 -10.22 4.35 5.91
CA GLU A 158 -11.43 4.21 6.73
C GLU A 158 -12.24 2.97 6.35
N ASP A 159 -12.58 2.81 5.06
CA ASP A 159 -13.55 1.78 4.64
C ASP A 159 -12.92 0.38 4.53
N LEU A 160 -11.75 0.26 3.89
CA LEU A 160 -11.09 -1.03 3.64
C LEU A 160 -10.25 -1.47 4.84
N SER A 161 -9.18 -0.74 5.18
CA SER A 161 -8.23 -1.15 6.22
C SER A 161 -8.66 -0.80 7.64
N LYS A 162 -9.55 0.19 7.81
CA LYS A 162 -10.04 0.67 9.11
C LYS A 162 -8.91 1.12 10.05
N HIS A 163 -7.82 1.63 9.48
CA HIS A 163 -6.70 2.18 10.23
C HIS A 163 -6.97 3.59 10.74
N CYS A 164 -7.88 4.32 10.11
CA CYS A 164 -8.41 5.58 10.58
C CYS A 164 -9.83 5.39 11.13
N SER A 165 -10.14 6.06 12.25
CA SER A 165 -11.51 6.18 12.73
C SER A 165 -12.31 7.06 11.76
N GLN A 166 -13.53 6.66 11.42
CA GLN A 166 -14.46 7.51 10.69
C GLN A 166 -14.69 8.80 11.49
N ALA A 167 -14.41 9.96 10.87
CA ALA A 167 -14.63 11.28 11.45
C ALA A 167 -16.12 11.67 11.42
#